data_AF-A0A315WM52-F1
#
_entry.id   AF-A0A315WM52-F1
#
_cell.length_a   1.000
_cell.length_b   1.000
_cell.length_c   1.000
_cell.angle_alpha   90.00
_cell.angle_beta   90.00
_cell.angle_gamma   90.00
#
_symmetry.space_group_name_H-M   'P 1'
#
loop_
_entity.id
_entity.type
_entity.pdbx_description
1 polymer ?
#
loop_
_entity_poly.entity_id
_entity_poly.type
_entity_poly.pdbx_seq_one_letter_code
_entity_poly.pdbx_strand_id
1 'polypeptide(L)'
;IDADRLSFKYDLAGRLLEERGVLGPVAYQYDALGNLTQLTTPDGRTLNHLHYGSGHVHQINLDGTLISDIERDALHQEVLRTQGALTSRFHYDGLGRKTFQAAMHLSHADTLRLIQQKEHLLGLPEHPKTWLNRVYYYTKGGEVEKTQDMLRGINAYRYDAAGNLRSREIRRSPVALQNEDFSYDAPGNISLSAFNFREAPGNRLSSFGHLEFRYDSWGNLSHKGYGNQGNDAFQRFQYDCENRLIHAKTWKGPWLLREGRYHYDCLGRRIAKDVTLHDRDEPETERTAFVWQGLRMLMEQKRELHSLYVYEPDSYAPLARIDTDPLQPERRGQRYYFHTDQLGTPLDMTDESGQFVWRGFYKAWGRVEAKTPTQLEQNLRLQGQYYDAETYLHYNTFRYYDPGVGRFTTQDPIGLAGGVNLYRYAVNPTGWVDPWGWECWSTARKNVWKSEAKDPSRVYSPANIARMAQGKAPRLTVEAINRKTDISSVKDISMELHHSSIPQRVGGESVHEISNLDIVTPWEHEVADSFRHVGYDLVKIIKGIDIW
;
A
#
# COMPACT_ATOMS: atom_id res chain seq x y z
N ILE A 1 12.00 17.14 21.28
CA ILE A 1 11.49 15.77 21.16
C ILE A 1 10.81 15.50 22.48
N ASP A 2 9.49 15.61 22.50
CA ASP A 2 8.75 15.22 23.70
C ASP A 2 8.87 13.69 23.82
N ALA A 3 9.00 13.20 25.05
CA ALA A 3 9.12 11.77 25.27
C ALA A 3 7.79 11.09 24.91
N ASP A 4 7.79 10.23 23.88
CA ASP A 4 6.66 9.38 23.54
C ASP A 4 6.88 7.96 24.10
N ARG A 5 5.80 7.30 24.50
CA ARG A 5 5.81 5.93 25.00
C ARG A 5 4.76 5.13 24.28
N LEU A 6 5.22 4.15 23.53
CA LEU A 6 4.37 3.11 22.96
C LEU A 6 4.33 1.91 23.91
N SER A 7 3.14 1.37 24.15
CA SER A 7 2.96 0.17 24.98
C SER A 7 2.01 -0.80 24.32
N PHE A 8 2.31 -2.09 24.46
CA PHE A 8 1.55 -3.18 23.87
C PHE A 8 1.10 -4.13 24.96
N LYS A 9 -0.14 -4.63 24.84
CA LYS A 9 -0.66 -5.73 25.65
C LYS A 9 -0.94 -6.91 24.75
N TYR A 10 -0.60 -8.10 25.22
CA TYR A 10 -0.81 -9.35 24.48
C TYR A 10 -1.61 -10.33 25.32
N ASP A 11 -2.29 -11.25 24.65
CA ASP A 11 -2.83 -12.44 25.32
C ASP A 11 -1.75 -13.53 25.48
N LEU A 12 -2.12 -14.67 26.09
CA LEU A 12 -1.22 -15.81 26.28
C LEU A 12 -0.78 -16.48 24.97
N ALA A 13 -1.47 -16.22 23.86
CA ALA A 13 -1.13 -16.72 22.53
C ALA A 13 -0.24 -15.72 21.75
N GLY A 14 0.17 -14.61 22.37
CA GLY A 14 0.99 -13.58 21.73
C GLY A 14 0.23 -12.66 20.79
N ARG A 15 -1.11 -12.69 20.77
CA ARG A 15 -1.93 -11.81 19.94
C ARG A 15 -2.07 -10.44 20.60
N LEU A 16 -1.92 -9.38 19.81
CA LEU A 16 -1.94 -8.00 20.30
C LEU A 16 -3.36 -7.59 20.73
N LEU A 17 -3.60 -7.36 22.02
CA LEU A 17 -4.89 -6.93 22.57
C LEU A 17 -5.05 -5.41 22.65
N GLU A 18 -3.96 -4.67 22.82
CA GLU A 18 -4.00 -3.21 22.92
C GLU A 18 -2.66 -2.63 22.48
N GLU A 19 -2.71 -1.64 21.61
CA GLU A 19 -1.61 -0.74 21.32
C GLU A 19 -1.95 0.65 21.87
N ARG A 20 -1.09 1.23 22.71
CA ARG A 20 -1.32 2.54 23.33
C ARG A 20 -0.16 3.47 23.06
N GLY A 21 -0.46 4.57 22.36
CA GLY A 21 0.44 5.70 22.12
C GLY A 21 -0.13 7.01 22.69
N VAL A 22 0.41 8.15 22.25
CA VAL A 22 0.07 9.49 22.77
C VAL A 22 -1.41 9.87 22.60
N LEU A 23 -2.09 9.35 21.58
CA LEU A 23 -3.51 9.64 21.29
C LEU A 23 -4.48 8.69 22.02
N GLY A 24 -3.97 7.76 22.83
CA GLY A 24 -4.76 6.75 23.53
C GLY A 24 -4.61 5.34 22.95
N PRO A 25 -5.41 4.38 23.46
CA PRO A 25 -5.32 2.99 23.07
C PRO A 25 -6.14 2.70 21.80
N VAL A 26 -5.61 1.82 20.96
CA VAL A 26 -6.36 1.03 19.99
C VAL A 26 -6.42 -0.39 20.54
N ALA A 27 -7.63 -0.90 20.78
CA ALA A 27 -7.83 -2.24 21.35
C ALA A 27 -8.34 -3.22 20.30
N TYR A 28 -8.00 -4.49 20.49
CA TYR A 28 -8.28 -5.57 19.56
C TYR A 28 -8.92 -6.75 20.29
N GLN A 29 -9.90 -7.39 19.65
CA GLN A 29 -10.45 -8.67 20.09
C GLN A 29 -10.40 -9.66 18.94
N TYR A 30 -10.22 -10.93 19.30
CA TYR A 30 -10.10 -12.02 18.35
C TYR A 30 -11.08 -13.13 18.67
N ASP A 31 -11.48 -13.87 17.64
CA ASP A 31 -12.17 -15.14 17.83
C ASP A 31 -11.19 -16.26 18.27
N ALA A 32 -11.72 -17.45 18.47
CA ALA A 32 -10.94 -18.64 18.82
C ALA A 32 -9.96 -19.08 17.71
N LEU A 33 -10.16 -18.65 16.48
CA LEU A 33 -9.29 -18.94 15.33
C LEU A 33 -8.22 -17.86 15.11
N GLY A 34 -8.25 -16.76 15.88
CA GLY A 34 -7.31 -15.65 15.77
C GLY A 34 -7.71 -14.58 14.76
N ASN A 35 -8.94 -14.59 14.24
CA ASN A 35 -9.41 -13.53 13.35
C ASN A 35 -9.82 -12.29 14.18
N LEU A 36 -9.44 -11.09 13.73
CA LEU A 36 -9.77 -9.83 14.40
C LEU A 36 -11.27 -9.55 14.32
N THR A 37 -12.03 -9.78 15.39
CA THR A 37 -13.48 -9.54 15.42
C THR A 37 -13.86 -8.10 15.73
N GLN A 38 -13.02 -7.41 16.51
CA GLN A 38 -13.32 -6.05 16.97
C GLN A 38 -12.06 -5.20 17.08
N LEU A 39 -12.13 -3.97 16.58
CA LEU A 39 -11.13 -2.92 16.80
C LEU A 39 -11.82 -1.72 17.45
N THR A 40 -11.34 -1.28 18.60
CA THR A 40 -11.85 -0.08 19.29
C THR A 40 -10.83 1.05 19.14
N THR A 41 -11.29 2.19 18.62
CA THR A 41 -10.48 3.40 18.43
C THR A 41 -10.30 4.16 19.74
N PRO A 42 -9.35 5.11 19.83
CA PRO A 42 -9.13 5.88 21.06
C PRO A 42 -10.33 6.75 21.48
N ASP A 43 -11.21 7.10 20.54
CA ASP A 43 -12.46 7.83 20.79
C ASP A 43 -13.65 6.91 21.12
N GLY A 44 -13.42 5.61 21.34
CA GLY A 44 -14.41 4.65 21.81
C GLY A 44 -15.28 4.01 20.73
N ARG A 45 -15.18 4.46 19.48
CA ARG A 45 -15.88 3.82 18.35
C ARG A 45 -15.31 2.44 18.08
N THR A 46 -16.17 1.56 17.60
CA THR A 46 -15.86 0.13 17.51
C THR A 46 -16.15 -0.39 16.12
N LEU A 47 -15.10 -0.78 15.40
CA LEU A 47 -15.16 -1.41 14.10
C LEU A 47 -15.23 -2.94 14.28
N ASN A 48 -16.37 -3.52 13.93
CA ASN A 48 -16.60 -4.95 14.03
C ASN A 48 -16.41 -5.62 12.67
N HIS A 49 -15.78 -6.78 12.67
CA HIS A 49 -15.63 -7.66 11.50
C HIS A 49 -16.33 -8.98 11.79
N LEU A 50 -17.37 -9.28 11.01
CA LEU A 50 -18.04 -10.58 11.05
C LEU A 50 -17.41 -11.49 10.01
N HIS A 51 -17.02 -12.68 10.45
CA HIS A 51 -16.36 -13.68 9.62
C HIS A 51 -17.26 -14.89 9.41
N TYR A 52 -17.03 -15.60 8.30
CA TYR A 52 -17.52 -16.95 8.11
C TYR A 52 -16.35 -17.90 7.78
N GLY A 53 -16.58 -19.19 7.99
CA GLY A 53 -15.61 -20.24 7.70
C GLY A 53 -14.28 -20.03 8.45
N SER A 54 -13.18 -20.04 7.71
CA SER A 54 -11.82 -19.96 8.26
C SER A 54 -11.28 -18.54 8.49
N GLY A 55 -12.13 -17.51 8.48
CA GLY A 55 -11.71 -16.12 8.69
C GLY A 55 -12.00 -15.18 7.53
N HIS A 56 -12.96 -15.50 6.66
CA HIS A 56 -13.32 -14.59 5.58
C HIS A 56 -14.30 -13.54 6.08
N VAL A 57 -13.90 -12.26 6.02
CA VAL A 57 -14.79 -11.14 6.37
C VAL A 57 -16.00 -11.15 5.44
N HIS A 58 -17.19 -11.20 6.04
CA HIS A 58 -18.49 -11.09 5.38
C HIS A 58 -19.16 -9.75 5.65
N GLN A 59 -18.91 -9.13 6.81
CA GLN A 59 -19.47 -7.82 7.13
C GLN A 59 -18.49 -6.98 7.94
N ILE A 60 -18.49 -5.67 7.64
CA ILE A 60 -17.84 -4.65 8.45
C ILE A 60 -18.92 -3.67 8.92
N ASN A 61 -18.96 -3.39 10.22
CA ASN A 61 -19.86 -2.38 10.79
C ASN A 61 -19.12 -1.50 11.82
N LEU A 62 -19.57 -0.25 11.97
CA LEU A 62 -19.07 0.70 12.96
C LEU A 62 -20.18 0.95 13.98
N ASP A 63 -19.94 0.58 15.24
CA ASP A 63 -20.91 0.71 16.33
C ASP A 63 -22.28 0.07 15.99
N GLY A 64 -22.25 -1.09 15.31
CA GLY A 64 -23.45 -1.80 14.84
C GLY A 64 -24.07 -1.23 13.55
N THR A 65 -23.60 -0.08 13.05
CA THR A 65 -24.05 0.48 11.77
C THR A 65 -23.26 -0.13 10.62
N LEU A 66 -23.94 -0.78 9.68
CA LEU A 66 -23.34 -1.39 8.51
C LEU A 66 -22.45 -0.40 7.72
N ILE A 67 -21.22 -0.82 7.45
CA ILE A 67 -20.30 -0.16 6.51
C ILE A 67 -20.29 -0.92 5.18
N SER A 68 -20.11 -2.24 5.21
CA SER A 68 -20.06 -3.05 3.99
C SER A 68 -20.38 -4.51 4.30
N ASP A 69 -21.29 -5.09 3.53
CA ASP A 69 -21.48 -6.53 3.39
C ASP A 69 -20.69 -7.00 2.18
N ILE A 70 -20.10 -8.19 2.26
CA ILE A 70 -19.16 -8.73 1.29
C ILE A 70 -19.56 -10.16 0.92
N GLU A 71 -19.76 -10.39 -0.36
CA GLU A 71 -20.00 -11.72 -0.93
C GLU A 71 -18.77 -12.23 -1.66
N ARG A 72 -18.57 -13.54 -1.58
CA ARG A 72 -17.40 -14.20 -2.14
C ARG A 72 -17.78 -15.40 -2.98
N ASP A 73 -16.93 -15.72 -3.95
CA ASP A 73 -17.07 -16.95 -4.73
C ASP A 73 -16.47 -18.17 -3.99
N ALA A 74 -16.47 -19.31 -4.67
CA ALA A 74 -15.92 -20.56 -4.15
C ALA A 74 -14.40 -20.55 -3.93
N LEU A 75 -13.68 -19.57 -4.50
CA LEU A 75 -12.25 -19.34 -4.26
C LEU A 75 -12.01 -18.28 -3.17
N HIS A 76 -13.07 -17.88 -2.47
CA HIS A 76 -13.06 -16.80 -1.47
C HIS A 76 -12.63 -15.44 -2.04
N GLN A 77 -12.77 -15.23 -3.34
CA GLN A 77 -12.55 -13.93 -3.97
C GLN A 77 -13.80 -13.08 -3.85
N GLU A 78 -13.62 -11.77 -3.69
CA GLU A 78 -14.74 -10.85 -3.53
C GLU A 78 -15.53 -10.61 -4.80
N VAL A 79 -16.79 -11.00 -4.85
CA VAL A 79 -17.61 -10.81 -6.05
C VAL A 79 -18.62 -9.68 -5.91
N LEU A 80 -19.05 -9.37 -4.68
CA LEU A 80 -19.92 -8.22 -4.41
C LEU A 80 -19.54 -7.54 -3.09
N ARG A 81 -19.79 -6.23 -3.02
CA ARG A 81 -19.81 -5.50 -1.74
C ARG A 81 -20.89 -4.42 -1.71
N THR A 82 -21.40 -4.08 -0.53
CA THR A 82 -22.27 -2.90 -0.35
C THR A 82 -21.46 -1.67 0.05
N GLN A 83 -21.84 -0.51 -0.47
CA GLN A 83 -21.17 0.78 -0.25
C GLN A 83 -22.21 1.91 -0.25
N GLY A 84 -22.96 2.03 0.85
CA GLY A 84 -24.12 2.94 0.93
C GLY A 84 -25.23 2.47 -0.01
N ALA A 85 -25.76 3.39 -0.83
CA ALA A 85 -26.77 3.07 -1.84
C ALA A 85 -26.23 2.31 -3.07
N LEU A 86 -24.91 2.13 -3.17
CA LEU A 86 -24.28 1.40 -4.26
C LEU A 86 -23.96 -0.05 -3.86
N THR A 87 -24.10 -0.96 -4.80
CA THR A 87 -23.56 -2.32 -4.71
C THR A 87 -22.48 -2.49 -5.78
N SER A 88 -21.27 -2.79 -5.35
CA SER A 88 -20.13 -3.03 -6.25
C SER A 88 -20.00 -4.51 -6.59
N ARG A 89 -19.56 -4.80 -7.81
CA ARG A 89 -19.35 -6.13 -8.37
C ARG A 89 -17.97 -6.25 -9.00
N PHE A 90 -17.34 -7.40 -8.83
CA PHE A 90 -16.01 -7.68 -9.36
C PHE A 90 -15.94 -9.00 -10.11
N HIS A 91 -15.02 -9.08 -11.07
CA HIS A 91 -14.61 -10.35 -11.67
C HIS A 91 -13.09 -10.44 -11.74
N TYR A 92 -12.61 -11.68 -11.73
CA TYR A 92 -11.20 -12.02 -11.77
C TYR A 92 -10.93 -12.98 -12.91
N ASP A 93 -9.68 -13.02 -13.37
CA ASP A 93 -9.20 -14.11 -14.21
C ASP A 93 -8.75 -15.33 -13.37
N GLY A 94 -8.32 -16.40 -14.04
CA GLY A 94 -7.85 -17.61 -13.38
C GLY A 94 -6.56 -17.45 -12.54
N LEU A 95 -5.90 -16.29 -12.59
CA LEU A 95 -4.75 -15.95 -11.73
C LEU A 95 -5.16 -15.05 -10.54
N GLY A 96 -6.46 -14.77 -10.39
CA GLY A 96 -6.99 -13.91 -9.34
C GLY A 96 -6.78 -12.41 -9.57
N ARG A 97 -6.46 -11.99 -10.80
CA ARG A 97 -6.33 -10.57 -11.13
C ARG A 97 -7.69 -10.00 -11.50
N LYS A 98 -8.03 -8.83 -10.96
CA LYS A 98 -9.30 -8.14 -11.23
C LYS A 98 -9.39 -7.78 -12.72
N THR A 99 -10.36 -8.33 -13.44
CA THR A 99 -10.61 -8.03 -14.87
C THR A 99 -11.78 -7.07 -15.05
N PHE A 100 -12.66 -6.96 -14.05
CA PHE A 100 -13.84 -6.13 -14.09
C PHE A 100 -14.16 -5.56 -12.72
N GLN A 101 -14.67 -4.33 -12.70
CA GLN A 101 -15.28 -3.71 -11.54
C GLN A 101 -16.43 -2.80 -11.98
N ALA A 102 -17.56 -2.89 -11.29
CA ALA A 102 -18.65 -1.95 -11.48
C ALA A 102 -19.29 -1.60 -10.14
N ALA A 103 -19.90 -0.43 -10.03
CA ALA A 103 -20.77 -0.06 -8.93
C ALA A 103 -22.14 0.33 -9.49
N MET A 104 -23.22 -0.23 -8.92
CA MET A 104 -24.57 0.01 -9.39
C MET A 104 -25.43 0.65 -8.29
N HIS A 105 -26.29 1.60 -8.69
CA HIS A 105 -27.33 2.17 -7.83
C HIS A 105 -28.51 1.20 -7.69
N LEU A 106 -28.23 0.10 -7.01
CA LEU A 106 -29.10 -1.03 -6.75
C LEU A 106 -28.85 -1.55 -5.35
N SER A 107 -29.92 -1.97 -4.68
CA SER A 107 -29.80 -2.69 -3.41
C SER A 107 -29.03 -4.00 -3.61
N HIS A 108 -28.45 -4.51 -2.52
CA HIS A 108 -27.77 -5.80 -2.53
C HIS A 108 -28.68 -6.93 -3.03
N ALA A 109 -29.92 -6.97 -2.50
CA ALA A 109 -30.91 -7.97 -2.87
C ALA A 109 -31.34 -7.88 -4.35
N ASP A 110 -31.57 -6.68 -4.88
CA ASP A 110 -31.89 -6.50 -6.29
C ASP A 110 -30.72 -6.89 -7.20
N THR A 111 -29.49 -6.58 -6.78
CA THR A 111 -28.27 -6.97 -7.50
C THR A 111 -28.16 -8.49 -7.58
N LEU A 112 -28.33 -9.20 -6.46
CA LEU A 112 -28.33 -10.67 -6.43
C LEU A 112 -29.44 -11.25 -7.31
N ARG A 113 -30.65 -10.69 -7.26
CA ARG A 113 -31.77 -11.12 -8.11
C ARG A 113 -31.43 -11.00 -9.60
N LEU A 114 -30.86 -9.88 -10.03
CA LEU A 114 -30.47 -9.66 -11.42
C LEU A 114 -29.33 -10.58 -11.87
N ILE A 115 -28.38 -10.90 -10.97
CA ILE A 115 -27.34 -11.90 -11.24
C ILE A 115 -27.95 -13.29 -11.46
N GLN A 116 -28.89 -13.70 -10.61
CA GLN A 116 -29.59 -14.99 -10.74
C GLN A 116 -30.42 -15.06 -12.03
N GLN A 117 -31.03 -13.94 -12.44
CA GLN A 117 -31.75 -13.79 -13.71
C GLN A 117 -30.82 -13.71 -14.94
N LYS A 118 -29.50 -13.68 -14.73
CA LYS A 118 -28.48 -13.55 -15.78
C LYS A 118 -28.66 -12.28 -16.62
N GLU A 119 -28.97 -11.15 -15.98
CA GLU A 119 -29.05 -9.84 -16.64
C GLU A 119 -27.70 -9.48 -17.28
N HIS A 120 -27.65 -9.55 -18.61
CA HIS A 120 -26.43 -9.41 -19.40
C HIS A 120 -25.78 -8.02 -19.33
N LEU A 121 -26.56 -6.97 -19.10
CA LEU A 121 -26.02 -5.60 -19.03
C LEU A 121 -25.58 -5.21 -17.61
N LEU A 122 -25.81 -6.04 -16.60
CA LEU A 122 -25.59 -5.66 -15.21
C LEU A 122 -24.12 -5.28 -14.93
N GLY A 123 -23.90 -4.00 -14.64
CA GLY A 123 -22.59 -3.41 -14.37
C GLY A 123 -21.85 -2.93 -15.63
N LEU A 124 -22.43 -3.09 -16.82
CA LEU A 124 -21.93 -2.49 -18.06
C LEU A 124 -22.40 -1.04 -18.19
N PRO A 125 -21.66 -0.17 -18.92
CA PRO A 125 -22.02 1.23 -19.13
C PRO A 125 -23.44 1.47 -19.68
N GLU A 126 -24.00 0.51 -20.42
CA GLU A 126 -25.31 0.58 -21.06
C GLU A 126 -26.48 0.38 -20.07
N HIS A 127 -26.22 -0.19 -18.90
CA HIS A 127 -27.27 -0.43 -17.91
C HIS A 127 -27.57 0.85 -17.11
N PRO A 128 -28.83 1.28 -16.99
CA PRO A 128 -29.19 2.60 -16.42
C PRO A 128 -28.86 2.76 -14.93
N LYS A 129 -28.56 1.66 -14.23
CA LYS A 129 -28.13 1.68 -12.83
C LYS A 129 -26.61 1.65 -12.65
N THR A 130 -25.83 1.46 -13.71
CA THR A 130 -24.36 1.44 -13.61
C THR A 130 -23.84 2.85 -13.37
N TRP A 131 -23.18 3.04 -12.24
CA TRP A 131 -22.63 4.33 -11.81
C TRP A 131 -21.11 4.42 -12.06
N LEU A 132 -20.46 3.27 -12.05
CA LEU A 132 -19.04 3.09 -12.31
C LEU A 132 -18.85 1.78 -13.06
N ASN A 133 -17.97 1.77 -14.05
CA ASN A 133 -17.53 0.57 -14.75
C ASN A 133 -16.05 0.69 -15.12
N ARG A 134 -15.30 -0.39 -14.90
CA ARG A 134 -13.89 -0.55 -15.22
C ARG A 134 -13.62 -1.94 -15.74
N VAL A 135 -12.86 -2.02 -16.82
CA VAL A 135 -12.36 -3.27 -17.40
C VAL A 135 -10.84 -3.20 -17.51
N TYR A 136 -10.18 -4.26 -17.05
CA TYR A 136 -8.72 -4.39 -17.03
C TYR A 136 -8.30 -5.49 -17.99
N TYR A 137 -7.34 -5.17 -18.85
CA TYR A 137 -6.75 -6.10 -19.80
C TYR A 137 -5.28 -6.27 -19.42
N TYR A 138 -4.85 -7.53 -19.33
CA TYR A 138 -3.49 -7.85 -18.93
C TYR A 138 -2.72 -8.47 -20.10
N THR A 139 -1.42 -8.18 -20.16
CA THR A 139 -0.50 -8.89 -21.01
C THR A 139 -0.37 -10.36 -20.54
N LYS A 140 0.28 -11.19 -21.36
CA LYS A 140 0.72 -12.53 -20.95
C LYS A 140 1.74 -12.50 -19.80
N GLY A 141 2.49 -11.41 -19.65
CA GLY A 141 3.53 -11.22 -18.65
C GLY A 141 3.00 -10.90 -17.25
N GLY A 142 1.76 -10.41 -17.15
CA GLY A 142 1.18 -10.03 -15.86
C GLY A 142 0.73 -8.58 -15.80
N GLU A 143 1.33 -7.72 -16.62
CA GLU A 143 1.16 -6.27 -16.58
C GLU A 143 -0.20 -5.82 -17.14
N VAL A 144 -0.69 -4.66 -16.68
CA VAL A 144 -1.93 -4.06 -17.18
C VAL A 144 -1.66 -3.44 -18.55
N GLU A 145 -2.13 -4.07 -19.63
CA GLU A 145 -2.00 -3.54 -20.99
C GLU A 145 -2.93 -2.35 -21.23
N LYS A 146 -4.14 -2.41 -20.68
CA LYS A 146 -5.18 -1.40 -20.94
C LYS A 146 -6.18 -1.36 -19.80
N THR A 147 -6.63 -0.16 -19.44
CA THR A 147 -7.83 0.05 -18.65
C THR A 147 -8.88 0.79 -19.47
N GLN A 148 -10.13 0.36 -19.35
CA GLN A 148 -11.29 1.06 -19.88
C GLN A 148 -12.16 1.45 -18.69
N ASP A 149 -12.30 2.74 -18.44
CA ASP A 149 -13.06 3.30 -17.31
C ASP A 149 -14.12 4.25 -17.89
N MET A 150 -15.38 4.02 -17.54
CA MET A 150 -16.52 4.80 -18.06
C MET A 150 -16.40 6.31 -17.75
N LEU A 151 -15.69 6.67 -16.69
CA LEU A 151 -15.51 8.04 -16.20
C LEU A 151 -14.17 8.66 -16.63
N ARG A 152 -13.22 7.86 -17.11
CA ARG A 152 -11.84 8.30 -17.44
C ARG A 152 -11.38 7.93 -18.85
N GLY A 153 -12.21 7.25 -19.62
CA GLY A 153 -11.87 6.78 -20.95
C GLY A 153 -10.93 5.58 -20.91
N ILE A 154 -10.03 5.51 -21.88
CA ILE A 154 -9.13 4.38 -22.10
C ILE A 154 -7.71 4.81 -21.78
N ASN A 155 -7.02 4.04 -20.95
CA ASN A 155 -5.57 4.16 -20.76
C ASN A 155 -4.92 2.91 -21.36
N ALA A 156 -3.98 3.08 -22.28
CA ALA A 156 -3.16 2.01 -22.82
C ALA A 156 -1.73 2.15 -22.31
N TYR A 157 -1.15 1.05 -21.82
CA TYR A 157 0.18 1.01 -21.25
C TYR A 157 1.09 0.13 -22.09
N ARG A 158 2.35 0.55 -22.23
CA ARG A 158 3.39 -0.25 -22.87
C ARG A 158 4.54 -0.42 -21.91
N TYR A 159 5.18 -1.59 -21.96
CA TYR A 159 6.30 -1.93 -21.10
C TYR A 159 7.49 -2.37 -21.94
N ASP A 160 8.70 -2.23 -21.40
CA ASP A 160 9.86 -2.92 -21.96
C ASP A 160 10.00 -4.35 -21.42
N ALA A 161 11.00 -5.08 -21.92
CA ALA A 161 11.23 -6.48 -21.56
C ALA A 161 11.57 -6.70 -20.07
N ALA A 162 11.95 -5.65 -19.34
CA ALA A 162 12.18 -5.71 -17.90
C ALA A 162 10.94 -5.33 -17.08
N GLY A 163 9.80 -5.05 -17.73
CA GLY A 163 8.54 -4.69 -17.10
C GLY A 163 8.47 -3.20 -16.69
N ASN A 164 9.43 -2.36 -17.10
CA ASN A 164 9.35 -0.93 -16.84
C ASN A 164 8.30 -0.29 -17.76
N LEU A 165 7.48 0.61 -17.21
CA LEU A 165 6.44 1.30 -17.97
C LEU A 165 7.09 2.26 -18.98
N ARG A 166 6.90 2.05 -20.28
CA ARG A 166 7.46 2.87 -21.37
C ARG A 166 6.54 4.00 -21.81
N SER A 167 5.24 3.76 -21.82
CA SER A 167 4.29 4.82 -22.12
C SER A 167 2.92 4.55 -21.54
N ARG A 168 2.20 5.63 -21.32
CA ARG A 168 0.78 5.66 -21.02
C ARG A 168 0.10 6.59 -22.00
N GLU A 169 -0.79 6.04 -22.80
CA GLU A 169 -1.59 6.77 -23.77
C GLU A 169 -3.04 6.85 -23.30
N ILE A 170 -3.60 8.06 -23.30
CA ILE A 170 -4.97 8.32 -22.84
C ILE A 170 -5.84 8.64 -24.05
N ARG A 171 -6.99 7.97 -24.16
CA ARG A 171 -7.97 8.19 -25.23
C ARG A 171 -9.35 8.34 -24.64
N ARG A 172 -10.19 9.19 -25.24
CA ARG A 172 -11.60 9.37 -24.84
C ARG A 172 -11.78 9.78 -23.37
N SER A 173 -10.79 10.45 -22.78
CA SER A 173 -10.93 11.04 -21.45
C SER A 173 -11.84 12.27 -21.52
N PRO A 174 -12.74 12.49 -20.54
CA PRO A 174 -13.55 13.70 -20.48
C PRO A 174 -12.74 14.94 -20.07
N VAL A 175 -11.51 14.75 -19.56
CA VAL A 175 -10.58 15.81 -19.20
C VAL A 175 -9.35 15.71 -20.10
N ALA A 176 -8.81 16.85 -20.52
CA ALA A 176 -7.55 16.92 -21.26
C ALA A 176 -6.39 16.52 -20.34
N LEU A 177 -5.97 15.26 -20.42
CA LEU A 177 -4.82 14.70 -19.72
C LEU A 177 -3.68 14.47 -20.71
N GLN A 178 -2.44 14.59 -20.23
CA GLN A 178 -1.27 14.41 -21.09
C GLN A 178 -0.91 12.92 -21.25
N ASN A 179 -0.49 12.54 -22.46
CA ASN A 179 0.23 11.28 -22.66
C ASN A 179 1.59 11.35 -22.00
N GLU A 180 2.07 10.21 -21.51
CA GLU A 180 3.32 10.11 -20.78
C GLU A 180 4.21 9.07 -21.45
N ASP A 181 5.43 9.46 -21.86
CA ASP A 181 6.47 8.52 -22.27
C ASP A 181 7.60 8.55 -21.25
N PHE A 182 8.17 7.37 -21.00
CA PHE A 182 9.18 7.15 -19.97
C PHE A 182 10.42 6.49 -20.58
N SER A 183 11.58 6.97 -20.16
CA SER A 183 12.85 6.32 -20.38
C SER A 183 13.57 6.11 -19.05
N TYR A 184 14.49 5.15 -19.04
CA TYR A 184 15.18 4.71 -17.85
C TYR A 184 16.68 4.62 -18.14
N ASP A 185 17.51 5.03 -17.19
CA ASP A 185 18.92 4.63 -17.19
C ASP A 185 19.07 3.17 -16.69
N ALA A 186 20.31 2.69 -16.60
CA ALA A 186 20.57 1.32 -16.15
C ALA A 186 20.14 1.06 -14.69
N PRO A 187 20.35 1.98 -13.72
CA PRO A 187 19.81 1.85 -12.38
C PRO A 187 18.28 2.02 -12.26
N GLY A 188 17.59 2.53 -13.28
CA GLY A 188 16.14 2.69 -13.30
C GLY A 188 15.63 4.07 -12.84
N ASN A 189 16.44 5.11 -12.88
CA ASN A 189 15.97 6.49 -12.74
C ASN A 189 15.09 6.86 -13.95
N ILE A 190 13.96 7.50 -13.67
CA ILE A 190 12.92 7.78 -14.67
C ILE A 190 13.19 9.13 -15.33
N SER A 191 13.13 9.19 -16.65
CA SER A 191 12.97 10.42 -17.46
C SER A 191 11.56 10.46 -18.05
N LEU A 192 10.98 11.65 -18.18
CA LEU A 192 9.66 11.88 -18.80
C LEU A 192 9.83 12.52 -20.18
N SER A 193 8.90 12.30 -21.10
CA SER A 193 8.92 12.77 -22.50
C SER A 193 9.43 14.20 -22.74
N ALA A 194 9.16 15.14 -21.83
CA ALA A 194 9.63 16.53 -21.91
C ALA A 194 10.70 16.91 -20.87
N PHE A 195 11.08 16.01 -19.97
CA PHE A 195 11.96 16.27 -18.83
C PHE A 195 13.02 15.18 -18.69
N ASN A 196 14.25 15.54 -19.05
CA ASN A 196 15.42 14.72 -18.77
C ASN A 196 15.94 15.00 -17.36
N PHE A 197 16.60 14.00 -16.76
CA PHE A 197 17.36 14.21 -15.53
C PHE A 197 18.86 14.35 -15.81
N ARG A 198 19.57 14.87 -14.80
CA ARG A 198 21.03 14.73 -14.68
C ARG A 198 21.31 14.00 -13.38
N GLU A 199 22.19 13.02 -13.45
CA GLU A 199 22.56 12.18 -12.31
C GLU A 199 23.59 12.84 -11.41
N ALA A 200 23.55 12.48 -10.13
CA ALA A 200 24.60 12.65 -9.17
C ALA A 200 24.97 11.26 -8.57
N PRO A 201 26.17 11.08 -8.02
CA PRO A 201 26.63 9.78 -7.51
C PRO A 201 25.63 9.12 -6.55
N GLY A 202 25.49 7.80 -6.60
CA GLY A 202 24.57 7.06 -5.73
C GLY A 202 23.10 7.18 -6.15
N ASN A 203 22.83 7.22 -7.47
CA ASN A 203 21.48 7.32 -8.06
C ASN A 203 20.68 8.57 -7.68
N ARG A 204 21.35 9.63 -7.19
CA ARG A 204 20.72 10.92 -6.87
C ARG A 204 20.46 11.72 -8.15
N LEU A 205 19.53 12.67 -8.12
CA LEU A 205 19.36 13.62 -9.23
C LEU A 205 20.08 14.92 -8.91
N SER A 206 20.83 15.52 -9.83
CA SER A 206 21.18 16.93 -9.71
C SER A 206 20.09 17.83 -10.29
N SER A 207 19.38 17.34 -11.32
CA SER A 207 18.26 18.05 -11.93
C SER A 207 17.24 17.12 -12.56
N PHE A 208 15.99 17.58 -12.70
CA PHE A 208 14.91 16.93 -13.45
C PHE A 208 14.09 18.01 -14.16
N GLY A 209 14.18 18.08 -15.50
CA GLY A 209 13.63 19.22 -16.24
C GLY A 209 14.25 20.54 -15.78
N HIS A 210 13.43 21.46 -15.26
CA HIS A 210 13.89 22.73 -14.70
C HIS A 210 14.09 22.71 -13.18
N LEU A 211 13.83 21.58 -12.53
CA LEU A 211 14.03 21.42 -11.09
C LEU A 211 15.47 21.03 -10.80
N GLU A 212 16.07 21.67 -9.81
CA GLU A 212 17.35 21.32 -9.20
C GLU A 212 17.13 20.62 -7.86
N PHE A 213 18.01 19.67 -7.56
CA PHE A 213 17.95 18.84 -6.36
C PHE A 213 19.29 18.88 -5.64
N ARG A 214 19.26 18.97 -4.31
CA ARG A 214 20.46 18.85 -3.46
C ARG A 214 20.15 17.92 -2.31
N TYR A 215 21.18 17.25 -1.82
CA TYR A 215 21.07 16.26 -0.77
C TYR A 215 22.02 16.60 0.39
N ASP A 216 21.66 16.17 1.59
CA ASP A 216 22.59 16.17 2.72
C ASP A 216 23.66 15.06 2.58
N SER A 217 24.56 14.97 3.57
CA SER A 217 25.63 13.98 3.61
C SER A 217 25.15 12.53 3.71
N TRP A 218 23.92 12.30 4.16
CA TRP A 218 23.28 10.97 4.27
C TRP A 218 22.43 10.63 3.05
N GLY A 219 22.38 11.51 2.05
CA GLY A 219 21.63 11.29 0.81
C GLY A 219 20.13 11.57 0.95
N ASN A 220 19.69 12.33 1.95
CA ASN A 220 18.31 12.81 2.01
C ASN A 220 18.15 14.09 1.21
N LEU A 221 17.06 14.23 0.46
CA LEU A 221 16.76 15.41 -0.35
C LEU A 221 16.67 16.64 0.55
N SER A 222 17.64 17.55 0.53
CA SER A 222 17.66 18.76 1.37
C SER A 222 17.05 19.98 0.70
N HIS A 223 17.03 20.01 -0.64
CA HIS A 223 16.50 21.12 -1.43
C HIS A 223 15.94 20.64 -2.76
N LYS A 224 14.78 21.19 -3.16
CA LYS A 224 14.15 21.00 -4.46
C LYS A 224 13.53 22.30 -4.94
N GLY A 225 13.81 22.74 -6.16
CA GLY A 225 13.19 23.97 -6.70
C GLY A 225 13.70 24.31 -8.08
N TYR A 226 13.17 25.36 -8.70
CA TYR A 226 13.73 25.83 -9.96
C TYR A 226 15.05 26.58 -9.72
N GLY A 227 15.99 26.44 -10.67
CA GLY A 227 17.33 27.02 -10.59
C GLY A 227 17.30 28.55 -10.62
N ASN A 228 17.43 29.16 -9.44
CA ASN A 228 17.89 30.53 -9.17
C ASN A 228 17.39 31.67 -10.10
N GLN A 229 16.10 31.69 -10.45
CA GLN A 229 15.43 32.92 -10.90
C GLN A 229 14.60 33.42 -9.71
N GLY A 230 14.88 34.63 -9.19
CA GLY A 230 14.50 35.09 -7.85
C GLY A 230 13.00 35.07 -7.44
N ASN A 231 12.09 34.66 -8.32
CA ASN A 231 10.66 34.47 -8.05
C ASN A 231 10.19 33.00 -8.10
N ASP A 232 11.11 32.07 -8.28
CA ASP A 232 10.79 30.66 -8.43
C ASP A 232 10.40 29.98 -7.12
N ALA A 233 9.56 28.94 -7.24
CA ALA A 233 9.19 28.11 -6.11
C ALA A 233 10.32 27.12 -5.76
N PHE A 234 10.61 27.00 -4.46
CA PHE A 234 11.57 26.02 -3.96
C PHE A 234 11.15 25.50 -2.58
N GLN A 235 11.79 24.41 -2.19
CA GLN A 235 11.53 23.68 -0.96
C GLN A 235 12.85 23.31 -0.29
N ARG A 236 12.83 23.24 1.04
CA ARG A 236 13.94 22.77 1.87
C ARG A 236 13.40 21.78 2.88
N PHE A 237 14.20 20.78 3.17
CA PHE A 237 13.84 19.65 3.99
C PHE A 237 14.94 19.39 5.02
N GLN A 238 14.56 18.99 6.22
CA GLN A 238 15.46 18.64 7.31
C GLN A 238 15.03 17.31 7.92
N TYR A 239 16.02 16.49 8.22
CA TYR A 239 15.84 15.12 8.70
C TYR A 239 16.48 14.95 10.07
N ASP A 240 15.96 14.00 10.85
CA ASP A 240 16.63 13.55 12.07
C ASP A 240 17.73 12.51 11.78
N CYS A 241 18.37 12.00 12.84
CA CYS A 241 19.42 10.98 12.73
C CYS A 241 18.91 9.60 12.27
N GLU A 242 17.59 9.39 12.21
CA GLU A 242 16.94 8.19 11.67
C GLU A 242 16.49 8.40 10.21
N ASN A 243 16.92 9.50 9.57
CA ASN A 243 16.53 9.89 8.21
C ASN A 243 15.02 10.12 8.03
N ARG A 244 14.29 10.48 9.10
CA ARG A 244 12.88 10.86 9.03
C ARG A 244 12.75 12.36 8.78
N LEU A 245 11.87 12.76 7.87
CA LEU A 245 11.63 14.18 7.56
C LEU A 245 10.95 14.86 8.74
N ILE A 246 11.66 15.72 9.48
CA ILE A 246 11.10 16.41 10.65
C ILE A 246 10.61 17.83 10.37
N HIS A 247 11.09 18.44 9.27
CA HIS A 247 10.76 19.82 8.94
C HIS A 247 10.89 20.08 7.44
N ALA A 248 9.85 20.69 6.86
CA ALA A 248 9.84 21.11 5.48
C ALA A 248 9.32 22.54 5.35
N LYS A 249 9.88 23.29 4.41
CA LYS A 249 9.44 24.65 4.09
C LYS A 249 9.29 24.78 2.58
N THR A 250 8.25 25.48 2.15
CA THR A 250 7.93 25.74 0.74
C THR A 250 7.83 27.25 0.52
N TRP A 251 8.61 27.77 -0.43
CA TRP A 251 8.70 29.18 -0.79
C TRP A 251 8.19 29.45 -2.20
N LYS A 252 7.83 30.71 -2.46
CA LYS A 252 7.66 31.29 -3.79
C LYS A 252 8.46 32.59 -3.86
N GLY A 253 9.61 32.55 -4.52
CA GLY A 253 10.59 33.62 -4.44
C GLY A 253 11.03 33.87 -3.00
N PRO A 254 11.01 35.11 -2.49
CA PRO A 254 11.42 35.41 -1.11
C PRO A 254 10.36 35.05 -0.06
N TRP A 255 9.13 34.72 -0.47
CA TRP A 255 8.00 34.53 0.43
C TRP A 255 7.91 33.07 0.87
N LEU A 256 8.07 32.82 2.18
CA LEU A 256 7.69 31.54 2.76
C LEU A 256 6.18 31.40 2.65
N LEU A 257 5.69 30.31 2.05
CA LEU A 257 4.26 30.06 1.91
C LEU A 257 3.76 29.06 2.94
N ARG A 258 4.54 28.00 3.17
CA ARG A 258 4.14 26.88 4.03
C ARG A 258 5.32 26.34 4.80
N GLU A 259 5.09 26.00 6.06
CA GLU A 259 6.05 25.33 6.94
C GLU A 259 5.37 24.11 7.57
N GLY A 260 5.95 22.92 7.42
CA GLY A 260 5.44 21.68 7.97
C GLY A 260 6.44 21.07 8.95
N ARG A 261 6.01 20.73 10.16
CA ARG A 261 6.80 20.03 11.18
C ARG A 261 6.16 18.68 11.47
N TYR A 262 6.95 17.62 11.50
CA TYR A 262 6.47 16.25 11.57
C TYR A 262 7.00 15.55 12.82
N HIS A 263 6.14 14.76 13.45
CA HIS A 263 6.44 14.05 14.70
C HIS A 263 6.21 12.56 14.53
N TYR A 264 7.11 11.76 15.09
CA TYR A 264 7.14 10.32 14.93
C TYR A 264 7.16 9.60 16.28
N ASP A 265 6.57 8.42 16.33
CA ASP A 265 6.75 7.52 17.46
C ASP A 265 8.03 6.68 17.33
N CYS A 266 8.30 5.85 18.34
CA CYS A 266 9.46 4.97 18.36
C CYS A 266 9.44 3.84 17.31
N LEU A 267 8.34 3.64 16.59
CA LEU A 267 8.27 2.74 15.43
C LEU A 267 8.52 3.48 14.12
N GLY A 268 8.75 4.80 14.14
CA GLY A 268 8.96 5.60 12.95
C GLY A 268 7.67 5.98 12.21
N ARG A 269 6.49 5.76 12.82
CA ARG A 269 5.21 6.17 12.24
C ARG A 269 4.95 7.64 12.56
N ARG A 270 4.46 8.39 11.60
CA ARG A 270 4.11 9.80 11.81
C ARG A 270 2.84 9.89 12.66
N ILE A 271 2.96 10.44 13.87
CA ILE A 271 1.87 10.61 14.82
C ILE A 271 1.27 12.01 14.81
N ALA A 272 1.97 13.00 14.27
CA ALA A 272 1.41 14.34 14.07
C ALA A 272 2.16 15.13 12.97
N LYS A 273 1.46 16.13 12.43
CA LYS A 273 2.07 17.24 11.71
C LYS A 273 1.48 18.59 12.14
N ASP A 274 2.32 19.60 12.21
CA ASP A 274 1.93 21.00 12.41
C ASP A 274 2.26 21.76 11.12
N VAL A 275 1.24 22.36 10.50
CA VAL A 275 1.39 23.08 9.23
C VAL A 275 1.04 24.54 9.44
N THR A 276 2.03 25.41 9.25
CA THR A 276 1.86 26.87 9.28
C THR A 276 1.71 27.41 7.86
N LEU A 277 0.64 28.16 7.61
CA LEU A 277 0.41 28.89 6.37
C LEU A 277 0.82 30.36 6.55
N HIS A 278 1.60 30.87 5.62
CA HIS A 278 2.18 32.22 5.63
C HIS A 278 1.59 33.12 4.53
N ASP A 279 0.47 32.74 3.93
CA ASP A 279 -0.22 33.48 2.87
C ASP A 279 -1.25 34.51 3.40
N ARG A 280 -1.34 34.66 4.72
CA ARG A 280 -2.20 35.62 5.43
C ARG A 280 -1.36 36.61 6.25
N ASP A 281 -1.97 37.72 6.66
CA ASP A 281 -1.32 38.76 7.47
C ASP A 281 -0.78 38.20 8.80
N GLU A 282 -1.47 37.23 9.38
CA GLU A 282 -1.05 36.47 10.57
C GLU A 282 -0.92 34.98 10.23
N PRO A 283 0.27 34.37 10.43
CA PRO A 283 0.46 32.94 10.16
C PRO A 283 -0.42 32.07 11.04
N GLU A 284 -1.19 31.17 10.42
CA GLU A 284 -2.05 30.21 11.12
C GLU A 284 -1.40 28.82 11.09
N THR A 285 -1.39 28.14 12.25
CA THR A 285 -0.87 26.77 12.36
C THR A 285 -2.02 25.79 12.62
N GLU A 286 -2.18 24.82 11.74
CA GLU A 286 -3.11 23.69 11.92
C GLU A 286 -2.33 22.43 12.31
N ARG A 287 -2.77 21.76 13.37
CA ARG A 287 -2.27 20.44 13.76
C ARG A 287 -3.16 19.34 13.23
N THR A 288 -2.54 18.30 12.67
CA THR A 288 -3.20 17.02 12.34
C THR A 288 -2.49 15.90 13.09
N ALA A 289 -3.20 15.15 13.92
CA ALA A 289 -2.68 13.98 14.60
C ALA A 289 -3.14 12.69 13.91
N PHE A 290 -2.34 11.63 13.97
CA PHE A 290 -2.57 10.36 13.28
C PHE A 290 -2.60 9.19 14.26
N VAL A 291 -3.68 8.41 14.23
CA VAL A 291 -3.82 7.15 14.97
C VAL A 291 -3.51 6.00 14.02
N TRP A 292 -2.86 4.95 14.51
CA TRP A 292 -2.40 3.81 13.72
C TRP A 292 -3.01 2.49 14.20
N GLN A 293 -3.26 1.58 13.27
CA GLN A 293 -3.47 0.15 13.50
C GLN A 293 -2.24 -0.58 12.98
N GLY A 294 -1.29 -0.93 13.86
CA GLY A 294 0.01 -1.43 13.41
C GLY A 294 0.68 -0.42 12.47
N LEU A 295 0.95 -0.80 11.21
CA LEU A 295 1.53 0.10 10.19
C LEU A 295 0.50 0.69 9.22
N ARG A 296 -0.80 0.66 9.55
CA ARG A 296 -1.88 1.23 8.72
C ARG A 296 -2.50 2.44 9.42
N MET A 297 -2.50 3.60 8.77
CA MET A 297 -3.10 4.82 9.32
C MET A 297 -4.59 4.57 9.53
N LEU A 298 -5.07 4.68 10.77
CA LEU A 298 -6.45 4.40 11.13
C LEU A 298 -7.29 5.68 11.17
N MET A 299 -6.74 6.77 11.69
CA MET A 299 -7.50 8.01 11.88
C MET A 299 -6.64 9.26 11.70
N GLU A 300 -7.25 10.32 11.19
CA GLU A 300 -6.74 11.69 11.29
C GLU A 300 -7.58 12.49 12.29
N GLN A 301 -6.94 13.30 13.12
CA GLN A 301 -7.59 14.16 14.10
C GLN A 301 -7.13 15.61 13.93
N LYS A 302 -8.06 16.47 13.56
CA LYS A 302 -7.94 17.93 13.56
C LYS A 302 -8.91 18.52 14.58
N ARG A 303 -8.79 19.82 14.87
CA ARG A 303 -9.64 20.54 15.84
C ARG A 303 -11.15 20.36 15.59
N GLU A 304 -11.58 20.36 14.34
CA GLU A 304 -13.00 20.38 13.93
C GLU A 304 -13.36 19.20 13.01
N LEU A 305 -12.44 18.25 12.82
CA LEU A 305 -12.65 17.12 11.92
C LEU A 305 -11.80 15.92 12.34
N HIS A 306 -12.45 14.83 12.70
CA HIS A 306 -11.84 13.52 12.83
C HIS A 306 -12.28 12.64 11.66
N SER A 307 -11.32 12.02 10.98
CA SER A 307 -11.55 11.13 9.83
C SER A 307 -11.06 9.74 10.15
N LEU A 308 -11.99 8.80 10.33
CA LEU A 308 -11.70 7.37 10.53
C LEU A 308 -11.67 6.65 9.18
N TYR A 309 -10.61 5.92 8.90
CA TYR A 309 -10.47 5.12 7.69
C TYR A 309 -10.78 3.65 7.96
N VAL A 310 -11.62 3.07 7.10
CA VAL A 310 -11.90 1.63 7.05
C VAL A 310 -11.29 1.10 5.75
N TYR A 311 -10.61 -0.02 5.83
CA TYR A 311 -9.87 -0.62 4.73
C TYR A 311 -10.50 -1.93 4.29
N GLU A 312 -10.19 -2.36 3.08
CA GLU A 312 -10.44 -3.73 2.66
C GLU A 312 -9.71 -4.71 3.59
N PRO A 313 -10.27 -5.91 3.84
CA PRO A 313 -9.61 -6.94 4.64
C PRO A 313 -8.18 -7.21 4.14
N ASP A 314 -7.23 -7.30 5.08
CA ASP A 314 -5.81 -7.61 4.82
C ASP A 314 -5.12 -6.73 3.76
N SER A 315 -5.55 -5.48 3.62
CA SER A 315 -5.11 -4.57 2.56
C SER A 315 -4.86 -3.14 3.05
N TYR A 316 -4.14 -2.35 2.25
CA TYR A 316 -4.05 -0.89 2.41
C TYR A 316 -5.01 -0.14 1.48
N ALA A 317 -5.79 -0.86 0.67
CA ALA A 317 -6.86 -0.29 -0.14
C ALA A 317 -7.98 0.23 0.78
N PRO A 318 -8.31 1.53 0.75
CA PRO A 318 -9.35 2.06 1.61
C PRO A 318 -10.73 1.68 1.06
N LEU A 319 -11.65 1.37 1.97
CA LEU A 319 -13.03 0.96 1.69
C LEU A 319 -14.02 2.08 2.00
N ALA A 320 -13.88 2.72 3.17
CA ALA A 320 -14.74 3.80 3.61
C ALA A 320 -13.98 4.83 4.48
N ARG A 321 -14.55 6.03 4.60
CA ARG A 321 -14.11 7.10 5.50
C ARG A 321 -15.31 7.62 6.27
N ILE A 322 -15.14 7.84 7.57
CA ILE A 322 -16.17 8.36 8.46
C ILE A 322 -15.67 9.65 9.10
N ASP A 323 -16.32 10.76 8.76
CA ASP A 323 -16.00 12.10 9.24
C ASP A 323 -16.93 12.53 10.36
N THR A 324 -16.36 12.94 11.49
CA THR A 324 -17.06 13.44 12.68
C THR A 324 -16.47 14.76 13.12
N ASP A 325 -17.32 15.67 13.62
CA ASP A 325 -16.87 16.92 14.24
C ASP A 325 -16.77 16.70 15.76
N PRO A 326 -15.56 16.71 16.36
CA PRO A 326 -15.40 16.51 17.80
C PRO A 326 -16.03 17.65 18.64
N LEU A 327 -16.32 18.81 18.05
CA LEU A 327 -17.01 19.91 18.71
C LEU A 327 -18.55 19.75 18.69
N GLN A 328 -19.07 18.82 17.88
CA GLN A 328 -20.50 18.49 17.74
C GLN A 328 -20.70 16.96 17.82
N PRO A 329 -20.38 16.32 18.95
CA PRO A 329 -20.38 14.85 19.08
C PRO A 329 -21.76 14.20 18.89
N GLU A 330 -22.84 14.95 19.09
CA GLU A 330 -24.22 14.53 18.82
C GLU A 330 -24.55 14.43 17.33
N ARG A 331 -23.77 15.09 16.46
CA ARG A 331 -23.97 15.02 15.02
C ARG A 331 -23.48 13.68 14.50
N ARG A 332 -24.37 12.96 13.81
CA ARG A 332 -24.03 11.71 13.13
C ARG A 332 -22.86 11.91 12.17
N GLY A 333 -21.87 11.02 12.25
CA GLY A 333 -20.73 11.02 11.35
C GLY A 333 -21.13 10.78 9.89
N GLN A 334 -20.51 11.54 8.98
CA GLN A 334 -20.73 11.43 7.55
C GLN A 334 -19.88 10.30 6.98
N ARG A 335 -20.51 9.35 6.28
CA ARG A 335 -19.81 8.22 5.67
C ARG A 335 -19.61 8.42 4.18
N TYR A 336 -18.40 8.08 3.76
CA TYR A 336 -17.96 8.12 2.39
C TYR A 336 -17.36 6.77 2.00
N TYR A 337 -17.53 6.37 0.74
CA TYR A 337 -17.08 5.08 0.22
C TYR A 337 -16.07 5.29 -0.90
N PHE A 338 -14.95 4.57 -0.82
CA PHE A 338 -13.90 4.63 -1.83
C PHE A 338 -14.16 3.66 -2.96
N HIS A 339 -13.88 4.12 -4.19
CA HIS A 339 -13.90 3.30 -5.39
C HIS A 339 -12.50 3.29 -5.98
N THR A 340 -11.77 2.21 -5.73
CA THR A 340 -10.36 2.10 -6.09
C THR A 340 -10.14 1.48 -7.47
N ASP A 341 -8.92 1.59 -7.98
CA ASP A 341 -8.46 0.78 -9.12
C ASP A 341 -8.16 -0.69 -8.72
N GLN A 342 -7.50 -1.44 -9.61
CA GLN A 342 -7.07 -2.82 -9.38
C GLN A 342 -5.99 -2.95 -8.30
N LEU A 343 -5.28 -1.86 -8.00
CA LEU A 343 -4.23 -1.78 -6.98
C LEU A 343 -4.69 -1.12 -5.69
N GLY A 344 -5.96 -0.76 -5.52
CA GLY A 344 -6.41 -0.10 -4.29
C GLY A 344 -6.16 1.42 -4.26
N THR A 345 -5.75 2.04 -5.37
CA THR A 345 -5.62 3.50 -5.47
C THR A 345 -7.00 4.17 -5.49
N PRO A 346 -7.34 5.10 -4.59
CA PRO A 346 -8.62 5.80 -4.60
C PRO A 346 -8.81 6.64 -5.86
N LEU A 347 -9.76 6.26 -6.69
CA LEU A 347 -10.10 7.00 -7.90
C LEU A 347 -11.31 7.91 -7.67
N ASP A 348 -12.33 7.39 -6.98
CA ASP A 348 -13.55 8.14 -6.66
C ASP A 348 -13.95 7.92 -5.21
N MET A 349 -14.76 8.85 -4.70
CA MET A 349 -15.41 8.73 -3.40
C MET A 349 -16.88 9.14 -3.53
N THR A 350 -17.77 8.35 -2.94
CA THR A 350 -19.22 8.62 -2.92
C THR A 350 -19.74 8.77 -1.50
N ASP A 351 -20.84 9.49 -1.31
CA ASP A 351 -21.56 9.53 -0.03
C ASP A 351 -22.49 8.31 0.17
N GLU A 352 -23.23 8.29 1.28
CA GLU A 352 -24.21 7.25 1.62
C GLU A 352 -25.31 7.06 0.57
N SER A 353 -25.65 8.10 -0.18
CA SER A 353 -26.67 8.07 -1.24
C SER A 353 -26.12 7.62 -2.60
N GLY A 354 -24.81 7.36 -2.68
CA GLY A 354 -24.10 6.96 -3.89
C GLY A 354 -23.69 8.13 -4.79
N GLN A 355 -23.82 9.38 -4.32
CA GLN A 355 -23.42 10.55 -5.11
C GLN A 355 -21.92 10.78 -5.01
N PHE A 356 -21.29 11.16 -6.12
CA PHE A 356 -19.85 11.46 -6.15
C PHE A 356 -19.54 12.74 -5.37
N VAL A 357 -18.62 12.66 -4.42
CA VAL A 357 -18.15 13.80 -3.61
C VAL A 357 -16.70 14.17 -3.88
N TRP A 358 -15.93 13.24 -4.46
CA TRP A 358 -14.55 13.46 -4.88
C TRP A 358 -14.19 12.50 -6.03
N ARG A 359 -13.38 12.99 -6.98
CA ARG A 359 -12.83 12.21 -8.10
C ARG A 359 -11.46 12.73 -8.49
N GLY A 360 -10.49 11.83 -8.59
CA GLY A 360 -9.12 12.12 -9.03
C GLY A 360 -8.80 11.56 -10.42
N PHE A 361 -7.99 12.30 -11.17
CA PHE A 361 -7.33 11.90 -12.41
C PHE A 361 -5.83 11.90 -12.17
N TYR A 362 -5.21 10.73 -12.30
CA TYR A 362 -3.81 10.52 -11.93
C TYR A 362 -2.92 10.46 -13.17
N LYS A 363 -1.68 10.92 -13.01
CA LYS A 363 -0.50 10.51 -13.79
C LYS A 363 -0.09 9.09 -13.41
N ALA A 364 0.66 8.42 -14.29
CA ALA A 364 1.04 7.01 -14.08
C ALA A 364 1.72 6.77 -12.72
N TRP A 365 2.56 7.70 -12.27
CA TRP A 365 3.33 7.61 -11.03
C TRP A 365 2.63 8.25 -9.81
N GLY A 366 1.29 8.33 -9.82
CA GLY A 366 0.48 8.67 -8.65
C GLY A 366 0.25 10.16 -8.41
N ARG A 367 0.79 11.07 -9.24
CA ARG A 367 0.48 12.50 -9.15
C ARG A 367 -0.95 12.75 -9.60
N VAL A 368 -1.74 13.46 -8.80
CA VAL A 368 -3.07 13.95 -9.24
C VAL A 368 -2.86 15.10 -10.23
N GLU A 369 -3.33 14.92 -11.46
CA GLU A 369 -3.28 15.91 -12.55
C GLU A 369 -4.53 16.79 -12.57
N ALA A 370 -5.69 16.21 -12.29
CA ALA A 370 -6.95 16.92 -12.15
C ALA A 370 -7.83 16.25 -11.10
N LYS A 371 -8.75 17.01 -10.51
CA LYS A 371 -9.78 16.50 -9.60
C LYS A 371 -11.06 17.31 -9.72
N THR A 372 -12.19 16.75 -9.29
CA THR A 372 -13.45 17.50 -9.21
C THR A 372 -13.34 18.64 -8.21
N PRO A 373 -13.90 19.83 -8.49
CA PRO A 373 -14.05 20.88 -7.50
C PRO A 373 -14.93 20.38 -6.34
N THR A 374 -14.38 20.34 -5.14
CA THR A 374 -15.07 19.87 -3.93
C THR A 374 -14.44 20.51 -2.70
N GLN A 375 -15.22 20.63 -1.63
CA GLN A 375 -14.72 21.04 -0.30
C GLN A 375 -14.12 19.86 0.47
N LEU A 376 -14.44 18.62 0.06
CA LEU A 376 -13.98 17.41 0.71
C LEU A 376 -12.71 16.92 0.06
N GLU A 377 -11.57 17.09 0.72
CA GLU A 377 -10.30 16.57 0.24
C GLU A 377 -10.10 15.11 0.66
N GLN A 378 -9.64 14.27 -0.27
CA GLN A 378 -9.14 12.94 0.01
C GLN A 378 -7.62 12.92 -0.15
N ASN A 379 -6.89 12.56 0.90
CA ASN A 379 -5.42 12.58 0.95
C ASN A 379 -4.76 11.22 0.69
N LEU A 380 -5.46 10.09 0.80
CA LEU A 380 -4.85 8.80 0.45
C LEU A 380 -4.53 8.73 -1.06
N ARG A 381 -3.41 8.10 -1.42
CA ARG A 381 -2.90 7.99 -2.81
C ARG A 381 -2.72 6.52 -3.18
N LEU A 382 -1.56 6.12 -3.74
CA LEU A 382 -1.22 4.71 -3.89
C LEU A 382 -1.29 4.02 -2.50
N GLN A 383 -1.45 2.70 -2.44
CA GLN A 383 -1.57 2.00 -1.17
C GLN A 383 -0.44 2.40 -0.19
N GLY A 384 -0.82 2.77 1.03
CA GLY A 384 0.09 3.24 2.08
C GLY A 384 0.47 4.72 2.04
N GLN A 385 0.09 5.44 0.97
CA GLN A 385 0.49 6.84 0.78
C GLN A 385 -0.54 7.85 1.27
N TYR A 386 -0.04 8.92 1.90
CA TYR A 386 -0.79 10.09 2.36
C TYR A 386 -0.22 11.37 1.75
N TYR A 387 -1.05 12.17 1.09
CA TYR A 387 -0.63 13.42 0.45
C TYR A 387 -0.51 14.58 1.44
N ASP A 388 0.67 15.19 1.47
CA ASP A 388 0.95 16.39 2.24
C ASP A 388 0.88 17.63 1.33
N ALA A 389 -0.18 18.42 1.49
CA ALA A 389 -0.41 19.62 0.69
C ALA A 389 0.67 20.70 0.87
N GLU A 390 1.40 20.67 2.00
CA GLU A 390 2.45 21.64 2.30
C GLU A 390 3.78 21.37 1.59
N THR A 391 4.04 20.12 1.20
CA THR A 391 5.25 19.71 0.47
C THR A 391 4.98 19.16 -0.92
N TYR A 392 3.73 18.81 -1.24
CA TYR A 392 3.33 18.05 -2.43
C TYR A 392 3.92 16.63 -2.49
N LEU A 393 4.54 16.17 -1.40
CA LEU A 393 5.06 14.81 -1.27
C LEU A 393 3.96 13.89 -0.72
N HIS A 394 4.15 12.60 -0.94
CA HIS A 394 3.33 11.56 -0.35
C HIS A 394 4.11 10.92 0.79
N TYR A 395 3.64 11.08 2.02
CA TYR A 395 4.13 10.32 3.16
C TYR A 395 3.78 8.84 2.95
N ASN A 396 4.78 7.97 2.99
CA ASN A 396 4.66 6.53 2.74
C ASN A 396 5.36 5.76 3.86
N THR A 397 4.75 5.80 5.05
CA THR A 397 5.21 5.20 6.33
C THR A 397 6.66 5.54 6.71
N PHE A 398 7.67 4.92 6.08
CA PHE A 398 9.09 5.14 6.39
C PHE A 398 9.79 6.14 5.46
N ARG A 399 9.20 6.46 4.30
CA ARG A 399 9.80 7.39 3.33
C ARG A 399 8.78 8.40 2.82
N TYR A 400 9.28 9.49 2.22
CA TYR A 400 8.44 10.42 1.45
C TYR A 400 8.66 10.18 -0.03
N TYR A 401 7.57 10.03 -0.77
CA TYR A 401 7.55 9.80 -2.20
C TYR A 401 7.23 11.11 -2.93
N ASP A 402 8.03 11.43 -3.95
CA ASP A 402 7.81 12.57 -4.83
C ASP A 402 7.12 12.09 -6.12
N PRO A 403 5.79 12.24 -6.23
CA PRO A 403 5.05 11.80 -7.41
C PRO A 403 5.37 12.64 -8.66
N GLY A 404 6.03 13.80 -8.50
CA GLY A 404 6.44 14.65 -9.60
C GLY A 404 7.60 14.08 -10.42
N VAL A 405 8.44 13.26 -9.79
CA VAL A 405 9.60 12.60 -10.42
C VAL A 405 9.59 11.08 -10.26
N GLY A 406 8.57 10.51 -9.61
CA GLY A 406 8.35 9.07 -9.54
C GLY A 406 9.29 8.32 -8.59
N ARG A 407 9.78 8.96 -7.51
CA ARG A 407 10.80 8.36 -6.64
C ARG A 407 10.75 8.84 -5.18
N PHE A 408 11.41 8.13 -4.27
CA PHE A 408 11.56 8.54 -2.87
C PHE A 408 12.56 9.69 -2.68
N THR A 409 12.39 10.46 -1.62
CA THR A 409 13.27 11.59 -1.25
C THR A 409 14.46 11.18 -0.38
N THR A 410 14.45 9.96 0.13
CA THR A 410 15.52 9.36 0.95
C THR A 410 15.89 7.97 0.42
N GLN A 411 17.08 7.50 0.78
CA GLN A 411 17.53 6.14 0.46
C GLN A 411 16.66 5.10 1.16
N ASP A 412 16.55 3.91 0.57
CA ASP A 412 15.82 2.78 1.16
C ASP A 412 16.44 2.40 2.51
N PRO A 413 15.68 2.40 3.63
CA PRO A 413 16.20 2.02 4.94
C PRO A 413 16.78 0.60 4.98
N ILE A 414 16.32 -0.30 4.10
CA ILE A 414 16.87 -1.66 3.99
C ILE A 414 18.07 -1.76 3.02
N GLY A 415 18.52 -0.65 2.46
CA GLY A 415 19.70 -0.56 1.61
C GLY A 415 19.58 -1.36 0.31
N LEU A 416 20.67 -2.02 -0.10
CA LEU A 416 20.71 -2.80 -1.35
C LEU A 416 19.77 -4.02 -1.36
N ALA A 417 19.20 -4.38 -0.20
CA ALA A 417 18.14 -5.36 -0.12
C ALA A 417 16.85 -4.90 -0.84
N GLY A 418 16.57 -3.59 -0.81
CA GLY A 418 15.47 -2.99 -1.55
C GLY A 418 15.76 -2.96 -3.05
N GLY A 419 16.99 -2.62 -3.41
CA GLY A 419 17.48 -2.73 -4.79
C GLY A 419 18.73 -1.91 -5.01
N VAL A 420 19.29 -1.99 -6.23
CA VAL A 420 20.49 -1.20 -6.58
C VAL A 420 20.19 0.31 -6.69
N ASN A 421 18.93 0.69 -6.84
CA ASN A 421 18.49 2.09 -6.86
C ASN A 421 17.70 2.41 -5.59
N LEU A 422 18.41 2.96 -4.60
CA LEU A 422 17.90 3.19 -3.25
C LEU A 422 16.76 4.21 -3.16
N TYR A 423 16.44 4.94 -4.23
CA TYR A 423 15.31 5.87 -4.24
C TYR A 423 14.14 5.38 -5.10
N ARG A 424 14.25 4.21 -5.73
CA ARG A 424 13.20 3.68 -6.60
C ARG A 424 11.93 3.41 -5.80
N TYR A 425 10.77 3.73 -6.38
CA TYR A 425 9.48 3.36 -5.81
C TYR A 425 9.12 1.90 -6.12
N ALA A 426 9.06 1.56 -7.41
CA ALA A 426 8.76 0.21 -7.88
C ALA A 426 9.21 0.04 -9.33
N VAL A 427 9.06 -1.18 -9.87
CA VAL A 427 9.33 -1.46 -11.29
C VAL A 427 8.39 -0.71 -12.22
N ASN A 428 7.09 -0.80 -11.94
CA ASN A 428 6.07 0.03 -12.56
C ASN A 428 4.92 0.29 -11.55
N PRO A 429 4.25 1.45 -11.61
CA PRO A 429 3.22 1.83 -10.64
C PRO A 429 1.84 1.21 -10.95
N THR A 430 1.73 0.40 -12.01
CA THR A 430 0.46 -0.17 -12.51
C THR A 430 0.20 -1.60 -12.05
N GLY A 431 1.24 -2.31 -11.59
CA GLY A 431 1.18 -3.67 -11.06
C GLY A 431 1.86 -3.87 -9.70
N TRP A 432 2.62 -2.88 -9.23
CA TRP A 432 3.37 -2.95 -7.97
C TRP A 432 2.92 -1.87 -7.00
N VAL A 433 2.94 -2.19 -5.72
CA VAL A 433 2.68 -1.27 -4.61
C VAL A 433 3.77 -1.42 -3.55
N ASP A 434 4.10 -0.34 -2.87
CA ASP A 434 4.98 -0.33 -1.70
C ASP A 434 4.30 0.45 -0.56
N PRO A 435 3.48 -0.23 0.28
CA PRO A 435 2.72 0.43 1.34
C PRO A 435 3.56 0.94 2.53
N TRP A 436 4.77 0.40 2.70
CA TRP A 436 5.65 0.75 3.83
C TRP A 436 6.75 1.71 3.42
N GLY A 437 7.02 1.83 2.12
CA GLY A 437 8.21 2.48 1.63
C GLY A 437 9.44 1.59 1.76
N TRP A 438 9.34 0.27 1.61
CA TRP A 438 10.45 -0.69 1.52
C TRP A 438 10.31 -1.54 0.25
N GLU A 439 11.36 -1.68 -0.56
CA GLU A 439 11.29 -2.56 -1.74
C GLU A 439 11.48 -4.06 -1.36
N CYS A 440 10.84 -4.98 -2.10
CA CYS A 440 10.37 -6.29 -1.61
C CYS A 440 11.43 -7.43 -1.42
N TRP A 441 11.30 -8.17 -0.29
CA TRP A 441 12.01 -9.42 0.11
C TRP A 441 12.16 -10.51 -0.97
N SER A 442 11.28 -10.50 -1.97
CA SER A 442 11.30 -11.47 -3.07
C SER A 442 12.62 -11.49 -3.84
N THR A 443 13.30 -10.33 -3.98
CA THR A 443 14.60 -10.23 -4.66
C THR A 443 15.74 -10.77 -3.80
N ALA A 444 15.77 -10.41 -2.51
CA ALA A 444 16.77 -10.91 -1.56
C ALA A 444 16.70 -12.43 -1.43
N ARG A 445 15.49 -12.99 -1.22
CA ARG A 445 15.25 -14.43 -1.18
C ARG A 445 15.75 -15.14 -2.45
N LYS A 446 15.51 -14.56 -3.63
CA LYS A 446 15.96 -15.12 -4.91
C LYS A 446 17.48 -15.23 -5.01
N ASN A 447 18.19 -14.23 -4.50
CA ASN A 447 19.66 -14.18 -4.54
C ASN A 447 20.28 -15.17 -3.55
N VAL A 448 19.70 -15.36 -2.37
CA VAL A 448 20.14 -16.36 -1.40
C VAL A 448 20.11 -17.77 -2.01
N TRP A 449 19.00 -18.18 -2.62
CA TRP A 449 18.92 -19.51 -3.25
C TRP A 449 19.89 -19.68 -4.42
N LYS A 450 20.12 -18.63 -5.21
CA LYS A 450 21.13 -18.68 -6.28
C LYS A 450 22.56 -18.81 -5.77
N SER A 451 22.84 -18.24 -4.59
CA SER A 451 24.12 -18.38 -3.91
C SER A 451 24.29 -19.79 -3.36
N GLU A 452 23.27 -20.30 -2.65
CA GLU A 452 23.22 -21.66 -2.13
C GLU A 452 23.41 -22.74 -3.20
N ALA A 453 22.84 -22.54 -4.41
CA ALA A 453 23.03 -23.47 -5.53
C ALA A 453 24.48 -23.64 -5.98
N LYS A 454 25.37 -22.69 -5.63
CA LYS A 454 26.78 -22.69 -6.01
C LYS A 454 27.69 -23.21 -4.89
N ASP A 455 27.17 -23.39 -3.69
CA ASP A 455 27.95 -23.87 -2.55
C ASP A 455 28.08 -25.40 -2.59
N PRO A 456 29.29 -25.95 -2.82
CA PRO A 456 29.51 -27.40 -2.89
C PRO A 456 29.46 -28.10 -1.53
N SER A 457 29.41 -27.35 -0.42
CA SER A 457 29.40 -27.91 0.94
C SER A 457 28.02 -28.41 1.40
N ARG A 458 26.94 -28.03 0.71
CA ARG A 458 25.56 -28.37 1.07
C ARG A 458 24.99 -29.48 0.19
N VAL A 459 24.18 -30.36 0.79
CA VAL A 459 23.65 -31.56 0.12
C VAL A 459 22.27 -31.25 -0.47
N TYR A 460 22.22 -30.90 -1.75
CA TYR A 460 20.98 -30.69 -2.51
C TYR A 460 20.91 -31.64 -3.71
N SER A 461 19.71 -32.11 -4.05
CA SER A 461 19.49 -32.92 -5.25
C SER A 461 19.78 -32.12 -6.53
N PRO A 462 20.12 -32.76 -7.67
CA PRO A 462 20.28 -32.06 -8.95
C PRO A 462 19.03 -31.25 -9.36
N ALA A 463 17.83 -31.75 -9.03
CA ALA A 463 16.57 -31.06 -9.29
C ALA A 463 16.44 -29.79 -8.43
N ASN A 464 16.81 -29.86 -7.16
CA ASN A 464 16.84 -28.70 -6.28
C ASN A 464 17.91 -27.68 -6.69
N ILE A 465 19.11 -28.11 -7.09
CA ILE A 465 20.16 -27.22 -7.61
C ILE A 465 19.64 -26.45 -8.84
N ALA A 466 18.96 -27.13 -9.77
CA ALA A 466 18.38 -26.47 -10.96
C ALA A 466 17.27 -25.45 -10.59
N ARG A 467 16.45 -25.72 -9.56
CA ARG A 467 15.45 -24.77 -9.05
C ARG A 467 16.09 -23.57 -8.38
N MET A 468 17.08 -23.82 -7.54
CA MET A 468 17.81 -22.79 -6.79
C MET A 468 18.63 -21.88 -7.71
N ALA A 469 19.18 -22.40 -8.82
CA ALA A 469 19.81 -21.57 -9.86
C ALA A 469 18.83 -20.56 -10.51
N GLN A 470 17.53 -20.86 -10.51
CA GLN A 470 16.47 -19.91 -10.92
C GLN A 470 16.03 -18.96 -9.79
N GLY A 471 16.58 -19.14 -8.59
CA GLY A 471 16.27 -18.40 -7.36
C GLY A 471 14.98 -18.86 -6.67
N LYS A 472 14.58 -20.11 -6.89
CA LYS A 472 13.47 -20.76 -6.18
C LYS A 472 14.03 -21.58 -5.03
N ALA A 473 13.32 -21.62 -3.90
CA ALA A 473 13.72 -22.45 -2.77
C ALA A 473 13.77 -23.94 -3.15
N PRO A 474 14.70 -24.71 -2.54
CA PRO A 474 14.70 -26.16 -2.64
C PRO A 474 13.45 -26.74 -1.99
N ARG A 475 13.08 -27.95 -2.39
CA ARG A 475 11.88 -28.65 -1.92
C ARG A 475 12.23 -29.96 -1.26
N LEU A 476 11.29 -30.42 -0.43
CA LEU A 476 11.24 -31.76 0.13
C LEU A 476 9.82 -32.31 -0.04
N THR A 477 9.69 -33.63 -0.08
CA THR A 477 8.38 -34.31 -0.08
C THR A 477 8.10 -34.79 1.33
N VAL A 478 6.94 -34.41 1.88
CA VAL A 478 6.53 -34.77 3.24
C VAL A 478 5.18 -35.48 3.23
N GLU A 479 4.93 -36.26 4.27
CA GLU A 479 3.58 -36.56 4.72
C GLU A 479 3.23 -35.57 5.83
N ALA A 480 2.10 -34.87 5.68
CA ALA A 480 1.63 -33.91 6.66
C ALA A 480 0.13 -34.09 6.92
N ILE A 481 -0.27 -33.95 8.18
CA ILE A 481 -1.68 -34.01 8.61
C ILE A 481 -2.21 -32.59 8.72
N ASN A 482 -3.37 -32.35 8.13
CA ASN A 482 -4.03 -31.06 8.26
C ASN A 482 -4.59 -30.87 9.67
N ARG A 483 -4.15 -29.84 10.39
CA ARG A 483 -4.57 -29.54 11.78
C ARG A 483 -6.08 -29.32 11.93
N LYS A 484 -6.79 -29.01 10.84
CA LYS A 484 -8.24 -28.75 10.85
C LYS A 484 -9.09 -29.96 10.48
N THR A 485 -8.55 -30.90 9.70
CA THR A 485 -9.34 -32.00 9.14
C THR A 485 -8.84 -33.38 9.54
N ASP A 486 -7.68 -33.47 10.20
CA ASP A 486 -6.98 -34.72 10.55
C ASP A 486 -6.73 -35.66 9.35
N ILE A 487 -6.73 -35.11 8.13
CA ILE A 487 -6.45 -35.87 6.90
C ILE A 487 -4.95 -35.74 6.60
N SER A 488 -4.28 -36.89 6.46
CA SER A 488 -2.90 -36.94 5.97
C SER A 488 -2.84 -36.83 4.45
N SER A 489 -1.82 -36.13 3.96
CA SER A 489 -1.54 -36.03 2.53
C SER A 489 -0.05 -35.91 2.26
N VAL A 490 0.38 -36.46 1.12
CA VAL A 490 1.76 -36.32 0.63
C VAL A 490 1.88 -35.06 -0.20
N LYS A 491 2.84 -34.18 0.12
CA LYS A 491 3.01 -32.88 -0.53
C LYS A 491 4.49 -32.51 -0.70
N ASP A 492 4.76 -31.77 -1.77
CA ASP A 492 6.03 -31.10 -1.98
C ASP A 492 6.00 -29.71 -1.33
N ILE A 493 6.93 -29.50 -0.41
CA ILE A 493 7.02 -28.29 0.41
C ILE A 493 8.37 -27.63 0.15
N SER A 494 8.35 -26.31 0.01
CA SER A 494 9.56 -25.51 -0.19
C SER A 494 10.19 -25.17 1.16
N MET A 495 11.53 -25.16 1.22
CA MET A 495 12.27 -24.57 2.34
C MET A 495 12.02 -23.06 2.44
N GLU A 496 12.21 -22.54 3.64
CA GLU A 496 12.06 -21.15 4.01
C GLU A 496 13.40 -20.58 4.52
N LEU A 497 13.49 -19.26 4.62
CA LEU A 497 14.64 -18.54 5.18
C LEU A 497 14.14 -17.79 6.40
N HIS A 498 14.84 -17.93 7.52
CA HIS A 498 14.56 -17.24 8.77
C HIS A 498 15.75 -16.36 9.16
N HIS A 499 15.50 -15.13 9.58
CA HIS A 499 16.56 -14.23 10.07
C HIS A 499 16.90 -14.55 11.51
N SER A 500 18.14 -14.95 11.77
CA SER A 500 18.54 -15.48 13.09
C SER A 500 18.97 -14.41 14.09
N SER A 501 19.67 -13.36 13.63
CA SER A 501 20.33 -12.39 14.53
C SER A 501 19.95 -10.94 14.24
N ILE A 502 19.93 -10.55 12.97
CA ILE A 502 19.55 -9.22 12.52
C ILE A 502 18.17 -9.31 11.86
N PRO A 503 17.12 -8.77 12.50
CA PRO A 503 15.78 -8.79 11.94
C PRO A 503 15.73 -8.07 10.60
N GLN A 504 14.95 -8.60 9.66
CA GLN A 504 14.74 -8.00 8.32
C GLN A 504 14.48 -6.49 8.36
N ARG A 505 13.75 -6.02 9.38
CA ARG A 505 13.35 -4.62 9.62
C ARG A 505 14.49 -3.63 9.91
N VAL A 506 15.70 -4.09 10.24
CA VAL A 506 16.82 -3.22 10.62
C VAL A 506 17.57 -2.69 9.39
N GLY A 507 17.56 -3.42 8.27
CA GLY A 507 18.33 -3.05 7.09
C GLY A 507 19.85 -3.10 7.29
N GLY A 508 20.62 -2.93 6.21
CA GLY A 508 22.09 -2.86 6.24
C GLY A 508 22.83 -4.04 5.61
N GLU A 509 24.16 -3.97 5.58
CA GLU A 509 25.03 -5.09 5.18
C GLU A 509 24.84 -6.30 6.11
N SER A 510 25.03 -7.51 5.60
CA SER A 510 24.85 -8.78 6.31
C SER A 510 23.43 -9.21 6.73
N VAL A 511 22.40 -8.35 6.65
CA VAL A 511 21.01 -8.75 7.02
C VAL A 511 20.49 -9.92 6.19
N HIS A 512 20.93 -10.06 4.94
CA HIS A 512 20.52 -11.13 4.03
C HIS A 512 21.67 -12.02 3.57
N GLU A 513 22.80 -11.95 4.28
CA GLU A 513 23.87 -12.91 4.08
C GLU A 513 23.50 -14.25 4.72
N ILE A 514 24.08 -15.33 4.18
CA ILE A 514 23.85 -16.69 4.69
C ILE A 514 24.23 -16.83 6.17
N SER A 515 25.12 -15.97 6.66
CA SER A 515 25.56 -15.90 8.06
C SER A 515 24.44 -15.43 9.01
N ASN A 516 23.41 -14.74 8.50
CA ASN A 516 22.28 -14.24 9.26
C ASN A 516 20.95 -14.91 8.87
N LEU A 517 21.00 -15.93 8.00
CA LEU A 517 19.83 -16.62 7.49
C LEU A 517 19.93 -18.11 7.75
N ASP A 518 18.96 -18.63 8.50
CA ASP A 518 18.77 -20.05 8.69
C ASP A 518 17.86 -20.61 7.60
N ILE A 519 18.31 -21.66 6.93
CA ILE A 519 17.50 -22.44 6.00
C ILE A 519 16.69 -23.43 6.81
N VAL A 520 15.38 -23.18 6.89
CA VAL A 520 14.47 -23.90 7.78
C VAL A 520 13.33 -24.51 6.99
N THR A 521 12.78 -25.60 7.50
CA THR A 521 11.47 -26.09 7.06
C THR A 521 10.37 -25.13 7.53
N PRO A 522 9.17 -25.15 6.93
CA PRO A 522 8.07 -24.32 7.42
C PRO A 522 7.72 -24.55 8.90
N TRP A 523 7.89 -25.77 9.41
CA TRP A 523 7.61 -26.10 10.82
C TRP A 523 8.67 -25.53 11.76
N GLU A 524 9.94 -25.62 11.40
CA GLU A 524 11.02 -24.95 12.15
C GLU A 524 10.84 -23.43 12.11
N HIS A 525 10.37 -22.89 10.98
CA HIS A 525 10.06 -21.47 10.87
C HIS A 525 8.87 -21.06 11.75
N GLU A 526 7.81 -21.87 11.83
CA GLU A 526 6.68 -21.66 12.76
C GLU A 526 7.11 -21.76 14.24
N VAL A 527 8.14 -22.55 14.56
CA VAL A 527 8.72 -22.58 15.91
C VAL A 527 9.54 -21.31 16.20
N ALA A 528 10.25 -20.78 15.20
CA ALA A 528 11.12 -19.61 15.35
C ALA A 528 10.40 -18.26 15.20
N ASP A 529 9.26 -18.23 14.49
CA ASP A 529 8.45 -17.04 14.24
C ASP A 529 7.00 -17.28 14.66
N SER A 530 6.58 -16.60 15.74
CA SER A 530 5.22 -16.69 16.30
C SER A 530 4.10 -16.26 15.36
N PHE A 531 4.42 -15.59 14.24
CA PHE A 531 3.46 -15.14 13.23
C PHE A 531 3.39 -16.07 12.00
N ARG A 532 4.24 -17.10 11.93
CA ARG A 532 4.26 -18.08 10.84
C ARG A 532 3.41 -19.30 11.23
N HIS A 533 2.32 -19.57 10.50
CA HIS A 533 1.47 -20.74 10.76
C HIS A 533 1.38 -21.71 9.58
N VAL A 534 1.88 -22.94 9.72
CA VAL A 534 1.95 -23.90 8.60
C VAL A 534 0.59 -24.52 8.29
N GLY A 535 -0.28 -24.65 9.30
CA GLY A 535 -1.62 -25.22 9.16
C GLY A 535 -1.66 -26.75 9.00
N TYR A 536 -0.50 -27.40 9.00
CA TYR A 536 -0.33 -28.84 8.96
C TYR A 536 0.71 -29.26 9.99
N ASP A 537 0.58 -30.45 10.55
CA ASP A 537 1.63 -31.09 11.34
C ASP A 537 2.45 -32.03 10.46
N LEU A 538 3.78 -31.90 10.56
CA LEU A 538 4.70 -32.79 9.89
C LEU A 538 4.58 -34.18 10.50
N VAL A 539 4.25 -35.18 9.69
CA VAL A 539 4.27 -36.58 10.12
C VAL A 539 5.66 -37.16 9.89
N LYS A 540 6.15 -37.06 8.65
CA LYS A 540 7.49 -37.50 8.27
C LYS A 540 7.96 -36.86 6.96
N ILE A 541 9.27 -36.79 6.79
CA ILE A 541 9.90 -36.44 5.52
C ILE A 541 10.04 -37.73 4.69
N ILE A 542 9.46 -37.74 3.48
CA ILE A 542 9.53 -38.86 2.54
C ILE A 542 10.75 -38.72 1.63
N LYS A 543 11.02 -37.50 1.15
CA LYS A 543 12.24 -37.17 0.39
C LYS A 543 12.82 -35.87 0.93
N GLY A 544 14.06 -35.90 1.40
CA GLY A 544 14.79 -34.71 1.85
C GLY A 544 15.23 -33.83 0.68
N ILE A 545 15.80 -32.67 1.01
CA ILE A 545 16.31 -31.69 0.02
C ILE A 545 17.45 -32.23 -0.86
N ASP A 546 18.11 -33.30 -0.41
CA ASP A 546 19.17 -34.05 -1.07
C ASP A 546 18.66 -35.04 -2.12
N ILE A 547 17.40 -35.47 -2.03
CA ILE A 547 16.81 -36.54 -2.85
C ILE A 547 15.57 -36.09 -3.65
N TRP A 548 14.91 -34.99 -3.27
CA TRP A 548 13.71 -34.45 -3.94
C TRP A 548 13.90 -34.28 -5.44
#